data_AF-A0A1Y3CBH1-F1
#
_entry.id   AF-A0A1Y3CBH1-F1
#
_cell.length_a   1.000
_cell.length_b   1.000
_cell.length_c   1.000
_cell.angle_alpha   90.00
_cell.angle_beta   90.00
_cell.angle_gamma   90.00
#
_symmetry.space_group_name_H-M   'P 1'
#
loop_
_entity.id
_entity.type
_entity.pdbx_description
1 polymer ?
#
loop_
_entity_poly.entity_id
_entity_poly.type
_entity_poly.pdbx_seq_one_letter_code
_entity_poly.pdbx_strand_id
1 'polypeptide(L)'
;MKTQILLYITALSLSCLSFAETVTASTTENLKPFTNVRVSMQRMLRSDDGRYFLDLYAGIWNPHGTLHDLSDQKTIAFKGLQKGDQLNLKSVSVNGDVATSEQYQLNGNLNANTGDMPAVFSAANNNENIPIQFGPAFTTDVEIERPLFIFKFYGVENAQQPYGKALKQVQVLNKTTNQVVQSLTGFTAYPKSIGYMDINFDGYYDIVLSDTSNDRKVEDKRFIYWMYNPKIHQFQRSPQLENITGFPAIHGEKQQIDFGDGQVYQVKNGLLNRVEDN
;
A
#
# COMPACT_ATOMS: atom_id res chain seq x y z
N MET A 1 19.68 -61.98 42.98
CA MET A 1 19.55 -61.66 41.54
C MET A 1 18.88 -60.31 41.38
N LYS A 2 19.47 -59.47 40.53
CA LYS A 2 18.94 -58.25 39.89
C LYS A 2 18.76 -56.99 40.76
N THR A 3 19.86 -56.26 40.81
CA THR A 3 19.99 -54.80 40.86
C THR A 3 19.09 -54.09 39.84
N GLN A 4 18.45 -52.99 40.25
CA GLN A 4 18.12 -51.89 39.35
C GLN A 4 18.47 -50.58 40.05
N ILE A 5 19.53 -49.95 39.55
CA ILE A 5 19.99 -48.61 39.91
C ILE A 5 19.21 -47.65 39.01
N LEU A 6 18.44 -46.74 39.58
CA LEU A 6 17.84 -45.63 38.86
C LEU A 6 18.68 -44.38 39.12
N LEU A 7 19.47 -43.97 38.12
CA LEU A 7 20.21 -42.71 38.11
C LEU A 7 19.21 -41.57 37.86
N TYR A 8 19.04 -40.68 38.85
CA TYR A 8 18.40 -39.38 38.64
C TYR A 8 19.41 -38.43 37.97
N ILE A 9 19.17 -38.10 36.71
CA ILE A 9 19.85 -37.00 36.02
C ILE A 9 19.07 -35.72 36.33
N THR A 10 19.57 -34.90 37.26
CA THR A 10 19.11 -33.53 37.44
C THR A 10 19.68 -32.67 36.31
N ALA A 11 18.86 -32.35 35.31
CA ALA A 11 19.19 -31.31 34.34
C ALA A 11 19.06 -29.95 35.03
N LEU A 12 20.20 -29.30 35.28
CA LEU A 12 20.26 -27.91 35.72
C LEU A 12 19.88 -27.03 34.51
N SER A 13 18.65 -26.56 34.44
CA SER A 13 18.25 -25.55 33.45
C SER A 13 18.85 -24.21 33.86
N LEU A 14 19.95 -23.80 33.23
CA LEU A 14 20.38 -22.40 33.26
C LEU A 14 19.33 -21.57 32.53
N SER A 15 18.60 -20.76 33.29
CA SER A 15 17.78 -19.68 32.74
C SER A 15 18.71 -18.69 32.05
N CYS A 16 18.79 -18.74 30.72
CA CYS A 16 19.33 -17.65 29.94
C CYS A 16 18.43 -16.42 30.16
N LEU A 17 18.80 -15.58 31.12
CA LEU A 17 18.28 -14.23 31.23
C LEU A 17 18.69 -13.51 29.96
N SER A 18 17.78 -13.47 28.98
CA SER A 18 17.90 -12.57 27.86
C SER A 18 17.76 -11.17 28.43
N PHE A 19 18.88 -10.46 28.58
CA PHE A 19 18.84 -9.03 28.82
C PHE A 19 18.21 -8.41 27.58
N ALA A 20 17.01 -7.85 27.74
CA ALA A 20 16.56 -6.83 26.81
C ALA A 20 17.61 -5.71 26.90
N GLU A 21 18.33 -5.46 25.81
CA GLU A 21 19.11 -4.23 25.69
C GLU A 21 18.13 -3.08 25.91
N THR A 22 18.28 -2.39 27.04
CA THR A 22 17.72 -1.06 27.21
C THR A 22 18.39 -0.18 26.17
N VAL A 23 17.70 0.01 25.04
CA VAL A 23 18.03 1.02 24.05
C VAL A 23 18.18 2.33 24.83
N THR A 24 19.40 2.87 24.87
CA THR A 24 19.68 4.20 25.38
C THR A 24 18.66 5.15 24.81
N ALA A 25 17.93 5.85 25.68
CA ALA A 25 17.01 6.91 25.28
C ALA A 25 17.77 7.90 24.40
N SER A 26 17.60 7.77 23.09
CA SER A 26 18.12 8.69 22.10
C SER A 26 17.58 10.07 22.46
N THR A 27 18.49 11.05 22.54
CA THR A 27 18.19 12.48 22.57
C THR A 27 16.89 12.73 21.82
N THR A 28 15.86 13.23 22.51
CA THR A 28 14.57 13.58 21.90
C THR A 28 14.84 14.49 20.72
N GLU A 29 14.91 13.90 19.51
CA GLU A 29 15.03 14.63 18.27
C GLU A 29 13.81 15.55 18.22
N ASN A 30 14.04 16.86 18.19
CA ASN A 30 12.95 17.82 18.19
C ASN A 30 12.28 17.79 16.80
N LEU A 31 11.21 17.00 16.69
CA LEU A 31 10.53 16.75 15.42
C LEU A 31 9.73 17.96 14.98
N LYS A 32 9.94 18.38 13.73
CA LYS A 32 9.21 19.47 13.10
C LYS A 32 8.10 18.91 12.22
N PRO A 33 6.94 19.58 12.15
CA PRO A 33 5.89 19.20 11.21
C PRO A 33 6.37 19.40 9.78
N PHE A 34 6.15 18.41 8.92
CA PHE A 34 6.35 18.51 7.48
C PHE A 34 5.02 18.81 6.79
N THR A 35 5.05 19.83 5.93
CA THR A 35 3.95 20.17 5.02
C THR A 35 4.25 19.64 3.63
N ASN A 36 3.22 19.52 2.79
CA ASN A 36 3.33 19.08 1.39
C ASN A 36 3.90 17.66 1.20
N VAL A 37 3.73 16.77 2.18
CA VAL A 37 3.98 15.34 1.98
C VAL A 37 2.85 14.76 1.15
N ARG A 38 3.19 14.19 -0.02
CA ARG A 38 2.21 13.59 -0.93
C ARG A 38 1.77 12.22 -0.40
N VAL A 39 0.46 12.03 -0.23
CA VAL A 39 -0.12 10.70 -0.01
C VAL A 39 -0.51 10.15 -1.37
N SER A 40 0.29 9.22 -1.90
CA SER A 40 0.02 8.54 -3.15
C SER A 40 -0.94 7.39 -2.89
N MET A 41 -2.21 7.58 -3.25
CA MET A 41 -3.26 6.61 -2.96
C MET A 41 -3.55 5.72 -4.17
N GLN A 42 -3.46 4.40 -3.99
CA GLN A 42 -3.82 3.42 -5.00
C GLN A 42 -5.16 2.79 -4.65
N ARG A 43 -6.12 2.84 -5.57
CA ARG A 43 -7.44 2.23 -5.42
C ARG A 43 -7.58 1.09 -6.40
N MET A 44 -7.84 -0.09 -5.87
CA MET A 44 -8.23 -1.25 -6.67
C MET A 44 -9.75 -1.34 -6.64
N LEU A 45 -10.37 -1.16 -7.80
CA LEU A 45 -11.82 -1.11 -7.97
C LEU A 45 -12.27 -2.24 -8.90
N ARG A 46 -13.42 -2.83 -8.62
CA ARG A 46 -14.03 -3.87 -9.46
C ARG A 46 -15.45 -3.46 -9.82
N SER A 47 -15.85 -3.75 -11.05
CA SER A 47 -17.23 -3.53 -11.46
C SER A 47 -18.18 -4.55 -10.81
N ASP A 48 -19.42 -4.16 -10.58
CA ASP A 48 -20.44 -5.02 -9.96
C ASP A 48 -20.72 -6.30 -10.78
N ASP A 49 -20.59 -6.22 -12.11
CA ASP A 49 -20.70 -7.36 -13.02
C ASP A 49 -19.45 -8.24 -13.07
N GLY A 50 -18.38 -7.83 -12.38
CA GLY A 50 -17.10 -8.53 -12.29
C GLY A 50 -16.23 -8.49 -13.55
N ARG A 51 -16.68 -7.84 -14.64
CA ARG A 51 -15.96 -7.77 -15.93
C ARG A 51 -14.71 -6.89 -15.88
N TYR A 52 -14.80 -5.77 -15.18
CA TYR A 52 -13.75 -4.75 -15.17
C TYR A 52 -13.03 -4.70 -13.83
N PHE A 53 -11.71 -4.61 -13.90
CA PHE A 53 -10.85 -4.29 -12.77
C PHE A 53 -10.07 -3.01 -13.07
N LEU A 54 -10.16 -2.01 -12.21
CA LEU A 54 -9.50 -0.73 -12.36
C LEU A 54 -8.49 -0.53 -11.22
N ASP A 55 -7.21 -0.49 -11.58
CA ASP A 55 -6.15 0.00 -10.70
C ASP A 55 -5.97 1.50 -10.91
N LEU A 56 -6.24 2.33 -9.90
CA LEU A 56 -6.36 3.78 -10.02
C LEU A 56 -5.55 4.52 -8.97
N TYR A 57 -4.62 5.36 -9.42
CA TYR A 57 -3.98 6.38 -8.60
C TYR A 57 -4.75 7.69 -8.69
N ALA A 58 -5.39 8.08 -7.58
CA ALA A 58 -6.23 9.27 -7.47
C ALA A 58 -5.80 10.15 -6.28
N GLY A 59 -6.34 11.37 -6.18
CA GLY A 59 -5.98 12.34 -5.15
C GLY A 59 -4.57 12.95 -5.31
N ILE A 60 -3.96 12.74 -6.47
CA ILE A 60 -2.65 13.28 -6.85
C ILE A 60 -2.78 14.17 -8.09
N TRP A 61 -1.76 14.99 -8.35
CA TRP A 61 -1.65 15.66 -9.64
C TRP A 61 -1.49 14.62 -10.75
N ASN A 62 -2.26 14.77 -11.84
CA ASN A 62 -2.29 13.84 -12.97
C ASN A 62 -2.66 12.39 -12.56
N PRO A 63 -3.91 12.16 -12.10
CA PRO A 63 -4.41 10.81 -11.83
C PRO A 63 -4.23 9.90 -13.04
N HIS A 64 -3.98 8.64 -12.77
CA HIS A 64 -3.72 7.63 -13.79
C HIS A 64 -4.13 6.27 -13.28
N GLY A 65 -4.35 5.34 -14.20
CA GLY A 65 -4.76 4.00 -13.84
C GLY A 65 -4.71 3.05 -15.02
N THR A 66 -5.01 1.81 -14.74
CA THR A 66 -5.06 0.72 -15.72
C THR A 66 -6.39 0.00 -15.55
N LEU A 67 -7.19 -0.02 -16.62
CA LEU A 67 -8.41 -0.79 -16.69
C LEU A 67 -8.12 -2.13 -17.36
N HIS A 68 -8.45 -3.21 -16.67
CA HIS A 68 -8.43 -4.56 -17.18
C HIS A 68 -9.87 -4.98 -17.51
N ASP A 69 -10.14 -5.24 -18.78
CA ASP A 69 -11.32 -5.98 -19.22
C ASP A 69 -11.00 -7.47 -19.13
N LEU A 70 -11.54 -8.12 -18.11
CA LEU A 70 -11.26 -9.53 -17.80
C LEU A 70 -11.98 -10.48 -18.75
N SER A 71 -13.06 -10.03 -19.41
CA SER A 71 -13.76 -10.84 -20.41
C SER A 71 -12.99 -10.87 -21.72
N ASP A 72 -12.52 -9.71 -22.18
CA ASP A 72 -11.82 -9.57 -23.46
C ASP A 72 -10.29 -9.68 -23.34
N GLN A 73 -9.77 -9.91 -22.12
CA GLN A 73 -8.34 -9.99 -21.81
C GLN A 73 -7.56 -8.77 -22.32
N LYS A 74 -8.16 -7.59 -22.15
CA LYS A 74 -7.65 -6.32 -22.67
C LYS A 74 -7.25 -5.39 -21.54
N THR A 75 -6.14 -4.70 -21.72
CA THR A 75 -5.64 -3.72 -20.75
C THR A 75 -5.58 -2.34 -21.40
N ILE A 76 -6.09 -1.32 -20.70
CA ILE A 76 -6.14 0.06 -21.17
C ILE A 76 -5.54 0.97 -20.11
N ALA A 77 -4.44 1.63 -20.43
CA ALA A 77 -3.81 2.61 -19.55
C ALA A 77 -4.47 3.99 -19.73
N PHE A 78 -4.63 4.70 -18.62
CA PHE A 78 -5.36 5.96 -18.52
C PHE A 78 -4.54 7.03 -17.82
N LYS A 79 -4.68 8.29 -18.26
CA LYS A 79 -4.24 9.49 -17.54
C LYS A 79 -5.28 10.59 -17.66
N GLY A 80 -5.33 11.52 -16.70
CA GLY A 80 -6.26 12.63 -16.82
C GLY A 80 -6.27 13.59 -15.65
N LEU A 81 -7.47 14.09 -15.32
CA LEU A 81 -7.68 15.15 -14.33
C LEU A 81 -8.71 14.75 -13.29
N GLN A 82 -8.53 15.25 -12.08
CA GLN A 82 -9.50 15.12 -10.99
C GLN A 82 -9.89 16.49 -10.46
N LYS A 83 -11.20 16.74 -10.30
CA LYS A 83 -11.75 17.93 -9.64
C LYS A 83 -12.79 17.49 -8.60
N GLY A 84 -12.41 17.55 -7.32
CA GLY A 84 -13.21 16.93 -6.26
C GLY A 84 -13.35 15.43 -6.53
N ASP A 85 -14.58 14.94 -6.57
CA ASP A 85 -14.87 13.53 -6.85
C ASP A 85 -14.90 13.21 -8.36
N GLN A 86 -14.96 14.22 -9.23
CA GLN A 86 -15.02 14.00 -10.68
C GLN A 86 -13.64 13.63 -11.24
N LEU A 87 -13.56 12.47 -11.88
CA LEU A 87 -12.42 11.96 -12.63
C LEU A 87 -12.74 11.94 -14.12
N ASN A 88 -11.81 12.45 -14.92
CA ASN A 88 -11.89 12.39 -16.38
C ASN A 88 -10.57 11.83 -16.89
N LEU A 89 -10.59 10.60 -17.40
CA LEU A 89 -9.42 9.87 -17.82
C LEU A 89 -9.48 9.53 -19.32
N LYS A 90 -8.34 9.64 -20.00
CA LYS A 90 -8.20 9.31 -21.42
C LYS A 90 -7.12 8.27 -21.61
N SER A 91 -7.35 7.36 -22.56
CA SER A 91 -6.40 6.30 -22.87
C SER A 91 -5.06 6.89 -23.33
N VAL A 92 -3.96 6.31 -22.88
CA VAL A 92 -2.62 6.67 -23.32
C VAL A 92 -1.89 5.44 -23.84
N SER A 93 -1.03 5.62 -24.83
CA SER A 93 -0.13 4.56 -25.28
C SER A 93 0.97 4.34 -24.23
N VAL A 94 1.22 3.08 -23.89
CA VAL A 94 2.32 2.68 -23.00
C VAL A 94 3.37 1.98 -23.87
N ASN A 95 4.61 2.47 -23.81
CA ASN A 95 5.84 1.91 -24.39
C ASN A 95 5.70 0.85 -25.51
N GLY A 96 5.67 1.31 -26.76
CA GLY A 96 5.97 0.46 -27.92
C GLY A 96 4.84 -0.46 -28.40
N ASP A 97 3.75 -0.58 -27.65
CA ASP A 97 2.54 -1.20 -28.18
C ASP A 97 1.96 -0.33 -29.30
N VAL A 98 1.63 -0.98 -30.42
CA VAL A 98 0.96 -0.34 -31.55
C VAL A 98 -0.23 0.42 -30.97
N ALA A 99 -0.18 1.76 -31.06
CA ALA A 99 -1.23 2.63 -30.54
C ALA A 99 -2.56 2.02 -30.97
N THR A 100 -3.36 1.55 -30.02
CA THR A 100 -4.73 1.15 -30.32
C THR A 100 -5.34 2.36 -31.00
N SER A 101 -5.70 2.23 -32.27
CA SER A 101 -6.31 3.32 -33.05
C SER A 101 -7.58 3.83 -32.36
N GLU A 102 -8.17 2.97 -31.54
CA GLU A 102 -9.29 3.26 -30.66
C GLU A 102 -8.84 4.01 -29.40
N GLN A 103 -9.38 5.22 -29.25
CA GLN A 103 -9.21 6.06 -28.07
C GLN A 103 -10.35 5.78 -27.09
N TYR A 104 -10.02 5.53 -25.82
CA TYR A 104 -10.99 5.31 -24.76
C TYR A 104 -11.04 6.48 -23.80
N GLN A 105 -12.20 6.66 -23.18
CA GLN A 105 -12.39 7.58 -22.06
C GLN A 105 -13.07 6.86 -20.91
N LEU A 106 -12.68 7.20 -19.69
CA LEU A 106 -13.33 6.77 -18.47
C LEU A 106 -13.63 8.01 -17.63
N ASN A 107 -14.90 8.37 -17.54
CA ASN A 107 -15.35 9.50 -16.73
C ASN A 107 -16.14 8.94 -15.56
N GLY A 108 -15.79 9.31 -14.33
CA GLY A 108 -16.47 8.80 -13.16
C GLY A 108 -16.51 9.78 -12.00
N ASN A 109 -17.35 9.46 -11.01
CA ASN A 109 -17.47 10.21 -9.77
C ASN A 109 -16.97 9.31 -8.62
N LEU A 110 -15.72 9.49 -8.21
CA LEU A 110 -15.08 8.67 -7.19
C LEU A 110 -15.33 9.27 -5.81
N ASN A 111 -16.10 8.55 -4.99
CA ASN A 111 -16.21 8.85 -3.58
C ASN A 111 -14.92 8.45 -2.86
N ALA A 112 -14.13 9.43 -2.42
CA ALA A 112 -12.84 9.16 -1.79
C ALA A 112 -12.95 8.45 -0.41
N ASN A 113 -14.13 8.43 0.21
CA ASN A 113 -14.33 7.76 1.49
C ASN A 113 -14.75 6.30 1.32
N THR A 114 -15.66 6.01 0.38
CA THR A 114 -16.18 4.65 0.20
C THR A 114 -15.41 3.86 -0.85
N GLY A 115 -14.86 4.54 -1.86
CA GLY A 115 -14.28 3.92 -3.05
C GLY A 115 -15.31 3.62 -4.14
N ASP A 116 -16.60 3.93 -3.92
CA ASP A 116 -17.61 3.79 -4.96
C ASP A 116 -17.35 4.78 -6.09
N MET A 117 -17.51 4.30 -7.31
CA MET A 117 -17.28 5.09 -8.50
C MET A 117 -18.26 4.69 -9.61
N PRO A 118 -19.45 5.29 -9.67
CA PRO A 118 -20.22 5.31 -10.91
C PRO A 118 -19.39 5.97 -12.01
N ALA A 119 -19.27 5.28 -13.14
CA ALA A 119 -18.46 5.71 -14.26
C ALA A 119 -19.17 5.43 -15.60
N VAL A 120 -18.69 6.11 -16.64
CA VAL A 120 -19.04 5.86 -18.03
C VAL A 120 -17.73 5.60 -18.77
N PHE A 121 -17.62 4.39 -19.32
CA PHE A 121 -16.55 4.00 -20.22
C PHE A 121 -17.03 4.15 -21.65
N SER A 122 -16.22 4.78 -22.51
CA SER A 122 -16.57 4.98 -23.91
C SER A 122 -15.38 4.80 -24.83
N ALA A 123 -15.68 4.32 -26.04
CA ALA A 123 -14.72 4.20 -27.13
C ALA A 123 -15.07 5.20 -28.24
N ALA A 124 -14.08 5.93 -28.74
CA ALA A 124 -14.28 7.01 -29.71
C ALA A 124 -14.91 6.53 -31.03
N ASN A 125 -14.72 5.26 -31.40
CA ASN A 125 -15.12 4.73 -32.70
C ASN A 125 -16.54 4.15 -32.72
N ASN A 126 -17.04 3.70 -31.56
CA ASN A 126 -18.32 2.98 -31.49
C ASN A 126 -19.46 3.85 -30.95
N ASN A 127 -19.18 5.06 -30.44
CA ASN A 127 -20.16 5.96 -29.79
C ASN A 127 -20.98 5.29 -28.66
N GLU A 128 -20.51 4.16 -28.15
CA GLU A 128 -21.15 3.45 -27.05
C GLU A 128 -20.64 4.01 -25.72
N ASN A 129 -21.59 4.37 -24.87
CA ASN A 129 -21.35 4.76 -23.48
C ASN A 129 -21.78 3.58 -22.61
N ILE A 130 -20.81 2.91 -22.01
CA ILE A 130 -21.02 1.77 -21.13
C ILE A 130 -21.01 2.30 -19.70
N PRO A 131 -22.16 2.37 -19.01
CA PRO A 131 -22.18 2.68 -17.59
C PRO A 131 -21.54 1.52 -16.82
N ILE A 132 -20.63 1.85 -15.91
CA ILE A 132 -19.98 0.89 -15.03
C ILE A 132 -20.12 1.39 -13.59
N GLN A 133 -20.67 0.55 -12.72
CA GLN A 133 -20.62 0.80 -11.29
C GLN A 133 -19.40 0.08 -10.72
N PHE A 134 -18.43 0.85 -10.24
CA PHE A 134 -17.28 0.31 -9.52
C PHE A 134 -17.47 0.44 -8.01
N GLY A 135 -16.97 -0.57 -7.30
CA GLY A 135 -16.73 -0.54 -5.85
C GLY A 135 -15.32 -1.04 -5.52
N PRO A 136 -14.91 -1.03 -4.25
CA PRO A 136 -13.65 -1.61 -3.84
C PRO A 136 -13.53 -3.08 -4.23
N ALA A 137 -12.40 -3.47 -4.84
CA ALA A 137 -12.21 -4.84 -5.34
C ALA A 137 -12.11 -5.88 -4.21
N PHE A 138 -11.62 -5.47 -3.05
CA PHE A 138 -11.49 -6.30 -1.85
C PHE A 138 -12.41 -5.73 -0.79
N THR A 139 -13.37 -6.54 -0.36
CA THR A 139 -14.38 -6.19 0.62
C THR A 139 -14.10 -6.88 1.94
N THR A 140 -14.57 -6.24 3.02
CA THR A 140 -14.47 -6.76 4.37
C THR A 140 -15.79 -7.46 4.68
N ASP A 141 -15.75 -8.58 5.39
CA ASP A 141 -16.97 -9.26 5.89
C ASP A 141 -17.76 -8.39 6.90
N VAL A 142 -17.17 -7.26 7.31
CA VAL A 142 -17.75 -6.25 8.18
C VAL A 142 -17.80 -4.93 7.41
N GLU A 143 -18.92 -4.63 6.77
CA GLU A 143 -19.10 -3.41 5.95
C GLU A 143 -19.02 -2.10 6.75
N ILE A 144 -19.09 -2.15 8.09
CA ILE A 144 -19.49 -0.98 8.90
C ILE A 144 -18.34 -0.02 9.21
N GLU A 145 -17.06 -0.41 9.16
CA GLU A 145 -15.97 0.51 9.54
C GLU A 145 -14.70 0.33 8.71
N ARG A 146 -14.70 0.80 7.46
CA ARG A 146 -13.43 1.18 6.82
C ARG A 146 -12.95 2.47 7.47
N PRO A 147 -11.87 2.46 8.25
CA PRO A 147 -11.43 3.66 8.93
C PRO A 147 -10.99 4.70 7.90
N LEU A 148 -11.50 5.92 8.06
CA LEU A 148 -11.05 7.06 7.29
C LEU A 148 -9.95 7.75 8.08
N PHE A 149 -8.75 7.82 7.50
CA PHE A 149 -7.60 8.42 8.16
C PHE A 149 -7.14 9.73 7.50
N ILE A 150 -6.59 10.62 8.34
CA ILE A 150 -5.77 11.77 7.94
C ILE A 150 -4.38 11.54 8.54
N PHE A 151 -3.35 11.95 7.80
CA PHE A 151 -1.97 11.82 8.24
C PHE A 151 -1.34 13.19 8.52
N LYS A 152 -0.63 13.30 9.64
CA LYS A 152 0.30 14.41 9.91
C LYS A 152 1.72 13.88 9.99
N PHE A 153 2.65 14.60 9.40
CA PHE A 153 4.01 14.14 9.18
C PHE A 153 4.99 14.96 10.01
N TYR A 154 5.93 14.28 10.65
CA TYR A 154 6.94 14.93 11.49
C TYR A 154 8.32 14.32 11.24
N GLY A 155 9.35 15.17 11.26
CA GLY A 155 10.69 14.74 10.94
C GLY A 155 11.77 15.73 11.34
N VAL A 156 12.98 15.45 10.88
CA VAL A 156 14.17 16.26 11.13
C VAL A 156 14.70 16.83 9.82
N GLU A 157 15.25 18.05 9.90
CA GLU A 157 15.94 18.70 8.78
C GLU A 157 17.40 18.89 9.18
N ASN A 158 18.31 18.18 8.52
CA ASN A 158 19.75 18.31 8.74
C ASN A 158 20.53 17.82 7.50
N ALA A 159 21.75 18.33 7.34
CA ALA A 159 22.59 18.05 6.18
C ALA A 159 23.09 16.59 6.12
N GLN A 160 23.00 15.86 7.22
CA GLN A 160 23.41 14.46 7.33
C GLN A 160 22.37 13.48 6.77
N GLN A 161 21.12 13.91 6.52
CA GLN A 161 20.13 13.04 5.88
C GLN A 161 20.37 12.95 4.36
N PRO A 162 20.13 11.78 3.71
CA PRO A 162 20.29 11.60 2.27
C PRO A 162 19.56 12.62 1.38
N TYR A 163 18.50 13.24 1.90
CA TYR A 163 17.68 14.24 1.21
C TYR A 163 17.62 15.59 1.95
N GLY A 164 18.54 15.85 2.88
CA GLY A 164 18.55 17.03 3.75
C GLY A 164 17.41 17.09 4.78
N LYS A 165 16.47 16.13 4.71
CA LYS A 165 15.34 15.93 5.62
C LYS A 165 15.04 14.44 5.73
N ALA A 166 14.45 14.02 6.83
CA ALA A 166 13.95 12.66 7.01
C ALA A 166 12.65 12.65 7.80
N LEU A 167 11.69 11.84 7.33
CA LEU A 167 10.46 11.56 8.06
C LEU A 167 10.77 10.58 9.20
N LYS A 168 10.32 10.92 10.40
CA LYS A 168 10.56 10.14 11.63
C LYS A 168 9.27 9.70 12.31
N GLN A 169 8.16 10.38 12.02
CA GLN A 169 6.86 10.06 12.58
C GLN A 169 5.71 10.36 11.61
N VAL A 170 4.73 9.46 11.57
CA VAL A 170 3.41 9.69 10.99
C VAL A 170 2.39 9.60 12.11
N GLN A 171 1.67 10.68 12.37
CA GLN A 171 0.45 10.62 13.18
C GLN A 171 -0.71 10.21 12.29
N VAL A 172 -1.44 9.20 12.74
CA VAL A 172 -2.68 8.72 12.13
C VAL A 172 -3.84 9.28 12.94
N LEU A 173 -4.70 10.06 12.27
CA LEU A 173 -5.88 10.66 12.87
C LEU A 173 -7.14 10.09 12.25
N ASN A 174 -8.15 9.83 13.05
CA ASN A 174 -9.48 9.52 12.54
C ASN A 174 -10.03 10.76 11.83
N LYS A 175 -10.45 10.63 10.56
CA LYS A 175 -10.91 11.74 9.72
C LYS A 175 -12.20 12.37 10.24
N THR A 176 -13.04 11.59 10.91
CA THR A 176 -14.34 12.05 11.43
C THR A 176 -14.17 12.78 12.75
N THR A 177 -13.39 12.24 13.69
CA THR A 177 -13.22 12.81 15.04
C THR A 177 -12.02 13.73 15.17
N ASN A 178 -11.10 13.74 14.21
CA ASN A 178 -9.79 14.40 14.27
C ASN A 178 -8.92 13.98 15.46
N GLN A 179 -9.24 12.87 16.13
CA GLN A 179 -8.44 12.34 17.23
C GLN A 179 -7.27 11.51 16.68
N VAL A 180 -6.13 11.61 17.34
CA VAL A 180 -4.97 10.76 17.05
C VAL A 180 -5.31 9.33 17.48
N VAL A 181 -5.29 8.41 16.52
CA VAL A 181 -5.49 6.97 16.75
C VAL A 181 -4.16 6.29 17.05
N GLN A 182 -3.10 6.70 16.34
CA GLN A 182 -1.78 6.11 16.50
C GLN A 182 -0.69 7.09 16.08
N SER A 183 0.50 6.96 16.67
CA SER A 183 1.73 7.59 16.19
C SER A 183 2.70 6.50 15.76
N LEU A 184 2.99 6.45 14.46
CA LEU A 184 3.96 5.54 13.87
C LEU A 184 5.34 6.18 14.02
N THR A 185 6.27 5.51 14.70
CA THR A 185 7.64 5.98 14.98
C THR A 185 8.64 4.83 14.83
N GLY A 186 9.93 5.06 15.14
CA GLY A 186 10.95 4.01 15.09
C GLY A 186 11.46 3.73 13.67
N PHE A 187 11.36 4.71 12.76
CA PHE A 187 11.84 4.58 11.39
C PHE A 187 12.54 5.86 10.90
N THR A 188 13.23 5.76 9.78
CA THR A 188 13.74 6.90 9.01
C THR A 188 13.31 6.72 7.56
N ALA A 189 12.49 7.61 7.04
CA ALA A 189 11.89 7.46 5.71
C ALA A 189 11.99 8.73 4.85
N TYR A 190 11.74 8.54 3.56
CA TYR A 190 11.68 9.62 2.59
C TYR A 190 10.62 10.67 2.99
N PRO A 191 10.97 11.97 3.02
CA PRO A 191 10.11 12.99 3.63
C PRO A 191 9.05 13.58 2.71
N LYS A 192 9.04 13.28 1.41
CA LYS A 192 8.13 13.96 0.46
C LYS A 192 6.90 13.15 0.05
N SER A 193 6.88 11.84 0.27
CA SER A 193 5.72 11.02 -0.09
C SER A 193 5.61 9.73 0.69
N ILE A 194 4.38 9.26 0.83
CA ILE A 194 4.03 7.92 1.32
C ILE A 194 3.11 7.23 0.31
N GLY A 195 3.13 5.90 0.31
CA GLY A 195 2.09 5.07 -0.32
C GLY A 195 0.96 4.79 0.67
N TYR A 196 -0.28 4.80 0.18
CA TYR A 196 -1.45 4.36 0.94
C TYR A 196 -2.30 3.46 0.04
N MET A 197 -2.24 2.15 0.29
CA MET A 197 -2.75 1.11 -0.61
C MET A 197 -3.02 -0.18 0.17
N ASP A 198 -3.97 -0.99 -0.29
CA ASP A 198 -4.24 -2.33 0.26
C ASP A 198 -3.23 -3.32 -0.35
N ILE A 199 -2.18 -3.66 0.39
CA ILE A 199 -1.09 -4.52 -0.12
C ILE A 199 -1.47 -5.99 -0.05
N ASN A 200 -2.10 -6.40 1.06
CA ASN A 200 -2.39 -7.79 1.34
C ASN A 200 -3.81 -8.21 0.88
N PHE A 201 -4.51 -7.32 0.17
CA PHE A 201 -5.84 -7.54 -0.42
C PHE A 201 -6.90 -7.92 0.62
N ASP A 202 -6.80 -7.33 1.82
CA ASP A 202 -7.72 -7.60 2.93
C ASP A 202 -8.85 -6.56 3.06
N GLY A 203 -8.88 -5.58 2.15
CA GLY A 203 -9.86 -4.50 2.10
C GLY A 203 -9.51 -3.29 2.97
N TYR A 204 -8.42 -3.34 3.73
CA TYR A 204 -7.89 -2.23 4.51
C TYR A 204 -6.64 -1.63 3.85
N TYR A 205 -6.47 -0.33 3.99
CA TYR A 205 -5.32 0.36 3.40
C TYR A 205 -4.14 0.37 4.36
N ASP A 206 -2.98 0.02 3.82
CA ASP A 206 -1.69 0.01 4.49
C ASP A 206 -0.88 1.25 4.14
N ILE A 207 0.13 1.55 4.96
CA ILE A 207 1.06 2.66 4.73
C ILE A 207 2.42 2.11 4.31
N VAL A 208 2.93 2.61 3.17
CA VAL A 208 4.24 2.25 2.62
C VAL A 208 5.15 3.45 2.66
N LEU A 209 6.30 3.33 3.30
CA LEU A 209 7.29 4.40 3.37
C LEU A 209 8.59 3.95 2.69
N SER A 210 9.18 4.78 1.84
CA SER A 210 10.53 4.51 1.33
C SER A 210 11.54 4.64 2.47
N ASP A 211 12.25 3.56 2.76
CA ASP A 211 13.23 3.50 3.85
C ASP A 211 14.51 4.22 3.45
N THR A 212 14.91 5.19 4.27
CA THR A 212 16.15 5.95 4.11
C THR A 212 17.03 5.85 5.37
N SER A 213 16.80 4.84 6.20
CA SER A 213 17.69 4.50 7.31
C SER A 213 19.04 4.01 6.83
N ASN A 214 20.08 4.13 7.66
CA ASN A 214 21.44 3.66 7.34
C ASN A 214 21.95 4.19 5.99
N ASP A 215 21.71 5.48 5.71
CA ASP A 215 22.10 6.18 4.48
C ASP A 215 21.51 5.61 3.17
N ARG A 216 20.49 4.75 3.27
CA ARG A 216 19.75 4.25 2.10
C ARG A 216 19.10 5.38 1.33
N LYS A 217 19.03 5.20 0.01
CA LYS A 217 18.34 6.08 -0.91
C LYS A 217 17.07 5.40 -1.44
N VAL A 218 16.11 6.19 -1.91
CA VAL A 218 14.86 5.72 -2.52
C VAL A 218 15.14 4.78 -3.70
N GLU A 219 16.24 5.01 -4.42
CA GLU A 219 16.71 4.18 -5.53
C GLU A 219 17.08 2.75 -5.11
N ASP A 220 17.38 2.53 -3.81
CA ASP A 220 17.66 1.20 -3.27
C ASP A 220 16.38 0.35 -3.12
N LYS A 221 15.20 0.93 -3.38
CA LYS A 221 13.88 0.25 -3.38
C LYS A 221 13.63 -0.56 -2.10
N ARG A 222 14.01 0.02 -0.95
CA ARG A 222 13.70 -0.51 0.38
C ARG A 222 12.51 0.23 0.95
N PHE A 223 11.60 -0.53 1.56
CA PHE A 223 10.33 0.00 2.05
C PHE A 223 10.03 -0.49 3.45
N ILE A 224 9.29 0.34 4.17
CA ILE A 224 8.71 0.10 5.48
C ILE A 224 7.22 -0.11 5.26
N TYR A 225 6.67 -1.18 5.83
CA TYR A 225 5.28 -1.57 5.64
C TYR A 225 4.55 -1.53 6.97
N TRP A 226 3.60 -0.60 7.08
CA TRP A 226 2.68 -0.48 8.20
C TRP A 226 1.33 -1.03 7.76
N MET A 227 1.06 -2.28 8.13
CA MET A 227 -0.14 -3.02 7.76
C MET A 227 -1.27 -2.71 8.73
N TYR A 228 -2.45 -2.38 8.26
CA TYR A 228 -3.59 -2.14 9.16
C TYR A 228 -4.12 -3.48 9.69
N ASN A 229 -4.15 -3.63 11.02
CA ASN A 229 -4.75 -4.79 11.66
C ASN A 229 -6.16 -4.43 12.16
N PRO A 230 -7.23 -4.88 11.50
CA PRO A 230 -8.60 -4.54 11.88
C PRO A 230 -9.04 -5.14 13.21
N LYS A 231 -8.37 -6.19 13.70
CA LYS A 231 -8.72 -6.82 15.00
C LYS A 231 -8.33 -5.96 16.19
N ILE A 232 -7.30 -5.13 16.04
CA ILE A 232 -6.80 -4.25 17.10
C ILE A 232 -6.92 -2.77 16.73
N HIS A 233 -7.46 -2.46 15.55
CA HIS A 233 -7.64 -1.13 14.98
C HIS A 233 -6.34 -0.28 14.94
N GLN A 234 -5.21 -0.91 14.66
CA GLN A 234 -3.89 -0.27 14.65
C GLN A 234 -3.04 -0.78 13.48
N PHE A 235 -2.12 0.07 13.03
CA PHE A 235 -1.07 -0.31 12.10
C PHE A 235 0.06 -1.08 12.80
N GLN A 236 0.56 -2.13 12.16
CA GLN A 236 1.66 -2.96 12.63
C GLN A 236 2.73 -3.11 11.55
N ARG A 237 4.00 -3.17 11.95
CA ARG A 237 5.11 -3.40 11.01
C ARG A 237 5.02 -4.81 10.42
N SER A 238 5.38 -4.96 9.14
CA SER A 238 5.55 -6.28 8.50
C SER A 238 7.02 -6.56 8.20
N PRO A 239 7.75 -7.22 9.13
CA PRO A 239 9.14 -7.61 8.89
C PRO A 239 9.32 -8.51 7.66
N GLN A 240 8.30 -9.31 7.32
CA GLN A 240 8.34 -10.18 6.14
C GLN A 240 8.48 -9.34 4.86
N LEU A 241 7.65 -8.31 4.69
CA LEU A 241 7.67 -7.44 3.52
C LEU A 241 8.93 -6.58 3.47
N GLU A 242 9.41 -6.11 4.61
CA GLU A 242 10.58 -5.22 4.71
C GLU A 242 11.90 -5.90 4.32
N ASN A 243 11.95 -7.23 4.39
CA ASN A 243 13.11 -8.00 3.93
C ASN A 243 13.19 -8.10 2.39
N ILE A 244 12.08 -7.84 1.69
CA ILE A 244 12.01 -7.89 0.23
C ILE A 244 12.54 -6.57 -0.35
N THR A 245 13.41 -6.67 -1.35
CA THR A 245 13.89 -5.49 -2.09
C THR A 245 13.06 -5.35 -3.35
N GLY A 246 12.60 -4.14 -3.64
CA GLY A 246 11.79 -3.91 -4.84
C GLY A 246 10.63 -2.96 -4.64
N PHE A 247 10.23 -2.26 -5.69
CA PHE A 247 8.99 -1.48 -5.67
C PHE A 247 7.81 -2.47 -5.79
N PRO A 248 6.84 -2.46 -4.87
CA PRO A 248 5.70 -3.37 -4.95
C PRO A 248 4.79 -2.96 -6.12
N ALA A 249 4.88 -3.68 -7.24
CA ALA A 249 3.91 -3.60 -8.32
C ALA A 249 2.73 -4.51 -7.97
N ILE A 250 1.62 -3.89 -7.57
CA ILE A 250 0.41 -4.60 -7.15
C ILE A 250 -0.42 -4.98 -8.39
N HIS A 251 -0.68 -6.28 -8.53
CA HIS A 251 -1.55 -6.87 -9.54
C HIS A 251 -2.81 -7.41 -8.87
N GLY A 252 -3.71 -6.50 -8.48
CA GLY A 252 -4.90 -6.86 -7.72
C GLY A 252 -5.86 -7.79 -8.46
N GLU A 253 -5.92 -7.70 -9.79
CA GLU A 253 -6.72 -8.59 -10.64
C GLU A 253 -6.28 -10.06 -10.54
N LYS A 254 -5.00 -10.28 -10.18
CA LYS A 254 -4.41 -11.60 -9.93
C LYS A 254 -4.17 -11.88 -8.44
N GLN A 255 -4.41 -10.90 -7.56
CA GLN A 255 -3.96 -10.90 -6.17
C GLN A 255 -2.47 -11.22 -6.03
N GLN A 256 -1.66 -10.63 -6.89
CA GLN A 256 -0.21 -10.82 -6.92
C GLN A 256 0.53 -9.51 -6.63
N ILE A 257 1.74 -9.63 -6.10
CA ILE A 257 2.66 -8.50 -5.97
C ILE A 257 3.97 -8.91 -6.63
N ASP A 258 4.44 -8.10 -7.57
CA ASP A 258 5.77 -8.23 -8.17
C ASP A 258 6.70 -7.17 -7.58
N PHE A 259 7.77 -7.61 -6.93
CA PHE A 259 8.81 -6.71 -6.41
C PHE A 259 9.96 -6.47 -7.42
N GLY A 260 9.90 -7.10 -8.59
CA GLY A 260 10.97 -7.14 -9.58
C GLY A 260 11.96 -8.28 -9.29
N ASP A 261 12.90 -8.48 -10.23
CA ASP A 261 13.94 -9.51 -10.13
C ASP A 261 13.39 -10.94 -9.89
N GLY A 262 12.22 -11.24 -10.49
CA GLY A 262 11.54 -12.55 -10.35
C GLY A 262 10.91 -12.78 -8.97
N GLN A 263 10.78 -11.73 -8.14
CA GLN A 263 10.17 -11.82 -6.83
C GLN A 263 8.67 -11.55 -6.91
N VAL A 264 7.95 -12.50 -7.49
CA VAL A 264 6.48 -12.47 -7.58
C VAL A 264 5.87 -13.27 -6.43
N TYR A 265 4.88 -12.70 -5.76
CA TYR A 265 4.17 -13.34 -4.66
C TYR A 265 2.68 -13.37 -4.95
N GLN A 266 2.08 -14.56 -4.79
CA GLN A 266 0.64 -14.72 -4.70
C GLN A 266 0.20 -14.45 -3.27
N VAL A 267 -0.74 -13.54 -3.10
CA VAL A 267 -1.34 -13.28 -1.79
C VAL A 267 -2.57 -14.17 -1.62
N LYS A 268 -2.64 -14.87 -0.49
CA LYS A 268 -3.78 -15.71 -0.11
C LYS A 268 -4.10 -15.46 1.36
N ASN A 269 -5.33 -15.07 1.66
CA ASN A 269 -5.78 -14.75 3.03
C ASN A 269 -4.85 -13.73 3.73
N GLY A 270 -4.40 -12.70 3.00
CA GLY A 270 -3.46 -11.70 3.51
C GLY A 270 -2.00 -12.15 3.65
N LEU A 271 -1.67 -13.39 3.28
CA LEU A 271 -0.31 -13.95 3.39
C LEU A 271 0.37 -14.02 2.02
N LEU A 272 1.63 -13.59 1.96
CA LEU A 272 2.46 -13.67 0.76
C LEU A 272 3.04 -15.07 0.59
N ASN A 273 2.82 -15.67 -0.58
CA ASN A 273 3.37 -16.96 -0.99
C ASN A 273 4.17 -16.73 -2.26
N ARG A 274 5.47 -17.04 -2.25
CA ARG A 274 6.31 -16.85 -3.44
C ARG A 274 5.79 -17.73 -4.57
N VAL A 275 5.66 -17.17 -5.77
CA VAL A 275 5.41 -17.94 -6.98
C VAL A 275 6.76 -18.51 -7.41
N GLU A 276 6.87 -19.84 -7.44
CA GLU A 276 8.04 -20.50 -8.00
C GLU A 276 7.89 -20.54 -9.52
N ASP A 277 8.92 -20.10 -10.23
CA ASP A 277 9.01 -20.31 -11.68
C ASP A 277 9.19 -21.81 -11.93
N ASN A 278 8.25 -22.42 -12.65
CA ASN A 278 8.40 -23.79 -13.19
C ASN A 278 9.30 -23.80 -14.43
#